data_AF-A0A453S535-F1
#
_entry.id   AF-A0A453S535-F1
#
_cell.length_a   1.000
_cell.length_b   1.000
_cell.length_c   1.000
_cell.angle_alpha   90.00
_cell.angle_beta   90.00
_cell.angle_gamma   90.00
#
_symmetry.space_group_name_H-M   'P 1'
#
loop_
_entity.id
_entity.type
_entity.pdbx_description
1 polymer ?
#
loop_
_entity_poly.entity_id
_entity_poly.type
_entity_poly.pdbx_seq_one_letter_code
_entity_poly.pdbx_strand_id
1 'polypeptide(L)'
;MTVVMIIAFLTSIAIVRRILIETSTTVLKVAAKVIGEVHALIIFPVVPYFALAIIYMFWFAATLYLFSSGQVLQNDCNAECCSFDLKLGKVNCDSCCGYSVHYAPHIGIAILFHLFGCYWATQFFIACSSTVIAGSVASYYWARGEISHDIPFHTVVSSLKRLLRYSLGSVALGSLVVSSVEWVRCILKALRRRLKGVDSTGESRLGKTVSSSSHCCLGCIDWTIKSVNRNAYIVIAVTGKGFCKASELATGLIMNNILRIGKVNVIGDVILYLGKLCVSLSSALFAFLMLDTHKYRSAHNKISSPLFPVLLCWALGYM
;
A
#
# COMPACT_ATOMS: atom_id res chain seq x y z
N MET A 1 -20.62 -27.52 12.20
CA MET A 1 -19.74 -26.34 11.96
C MET A 1 -20.46 -25.19 11.25
N THR A 2 -21.39 -25.46 10.33
CA THR A 2 -22.19 -24.43 9.62
C THR A 2 -23.15 -23.66 10.53
N VAL A 3 -23.83 -24.32 11.47
CA VAL A 3 -24.77 -23.66 12.42
C VAL A 3 -24.05 -22.73 13.39
N VAL A 4 -22.89 -23.13 13.92
CA VAL A 4 -22.07 -22.28 14.79
C VAL A 4 -21.51 -21.07 14.03
N MET A 5 -21.12 -21.25 12.76
CA MET A 5 -20.72 -20.16 11.87
C MET A 5 -21.86 -19.19 11.59
N ILE A 6 -23.08 -19.69 11.34
CA ILE A 6 -24.26 -18.86 11.08
C ILE A 6 -24.65 -18.10 12.36
N ILE A 7 -24.62 -18.74 13.53
CA ILE A 7 -24.91 -18.08 14.81
C ILE A 7 -23.83 -17.05 15.14
N ALA A 8 -22.55 -17.35 14.94
CA ALA A 8 -21.46 -16.39 15.10
C ALA A 8 -21.58 -15.20 14.11
N PHE A 9 -22.02 -15.47 12.88
CA PHE A 9 -22.26 -14.45 11.86
C PHE A 9 -23.46 -13.57 12.20
N LEU A 10 -24.58 -14.15 12.63
CA LEU A 10 -25.77 -13.41 13.03
C LEU A 10 -25.56 -12.64 14.33
N THR A 11 -24.83 -13.19 15.30
CA THR A 11 -24.50 -12.49 16.56
C THR A 11 -23.47 -11.38 16.34
N SER A 12 -22.48 -11.58 15.47
CA SER A 12 -21.57 -10.51 15.06
C SER A 12 -22.32 -9.41 14.31
N ILE A 13 -23.25 -9.73 13.40
CA ILE A 13 -24.14 -8.75 12.77
C ILE A 13 -24.99 -8.01 13.80
N ALA A 14 -25.57 -8.70 14.79
CA ALA A 14 -26.40 -8.07 15.81
C ALA A 14 -25.61 -7.13 16.72
N ILE A 15 -24.40 -7.52 17.13
CA ILE A 15 -23.49 -6.70 17.95
C ILE A 15 -22.98 -5.51 17.15
N VAL A 16 -22.57 -5.73 15.89
CA VAL A 16 -22.18 -4.68 14.94
C VAL A 16 -23.33 -3.71 14.73
N ARG A 17 -24.56 -4.20 14.51
CA ARG A 17 -25.77 -3.39 14.31
C ARG A 17 -26.05 -2.51 15.52
N ARG A 18 -25.93 -3.05 16.74
CA ARG A 18 -26.14 -2.29 17.98
C ARG A 18 -25.09 -1.19 18.21
N ILE A 19 -23.82 -1.47 17.86
CA ILE A 19 -22.71 -0.54 18.04
C ILE A 19 -22.66 0.51 16.91
N LEU A 20 -22.97 0.12 15.66
CA LEU A 20 -23.05 1.03 14.53
C LEU A 20 -24.18 2.05 14.71
N ILE A 21 -25.41 1.60 14.95
CA ILE A 21 -26.60 2.46 14.76
C ILE A 21 -26.59 3.73 15.63
N GLU A 22 -26.16 3.68 16.89
CA GLU A 22 -26.23 4.85 17.78
C GLU A 22 -25.06 5.81 17.64
N THR A 23 -23.84 5.31 17.39
CA THR A 23 -22.63 6.15 17.39
C THR A 23 -22.06 6.41 15.99
N SER A 24 -22.24 5.49 15.04
CA SER A 24 -21.77 5.67 13.67
C SER A 24 -22.66 6.60 12.87
N THR A 25 -23.96 6.68 13.16
CA THR A 25 -24.90 7.49 12.37
C THR A 25 -24.53 8.96 12.36
N THR A 26 -24.01 9.51 13.46
CA THR A 26 -23.56 10.91 13.51
C THR A 26 -22.28 11.13 12.71
N VAL A 27 -21.24 10.33 12.92
CA VAL A 27 -19.95 10.43 12.22
C VAL A 27 -20.11 10.15 10.73
N LEU A 28 -20.88 9.12 10.37
CA LEU A 28 -21.16 8.74 9.00
C LEU A 28 -22.05 9.78 8.31
N LYS A 29 -23.01 10.38 9.00
CA LYS A 29 -23.81 11.49 8.44
C LYS A 29 -22.95 12.70 8.14
N VAL A 30 -21.99 13.03 9.02
CA VAL A 30 -21.02 14.10 8.75
C VAL A 30 -20.12 13.73 7.57
N ALA A 31 -19.58 12.51 7.53
CA ALA A 31 -18.74 12.06 6.42
C ALA A 31 -19.49 12.05 5.08
N ALA A 32 -20.72 11.52 5.06
CA ALA A 32 -21.58 11.51 3.88
C ALA A 32 -21.95 12.93 3.43
N LYS A 33 -22.22 13.84 4.37
CA LYS A 33 -22.46 15.25 4.04
C LYS A 33 -21.21 15.89 3.42
N VAL A 34 -20.02 15.65 3.98
CA VAL A 34 -18.77 16.17 3.42
C VAL A 34 -18.53 15.63 2.01
N ILE A 35 -18.75 14.34 1.77
CA ILE A 35 -18.57 13.72 0.45
C ILE A 35 -19.60 14.27 -0.56
N GLY A 36 -20.85 14.48 -0.13
CA GLY A 36 -21.91 15.03 -0.96
C GLY A 36 -21.78 16.53 -1.24
N GLU A 37 -21.08 17.29 -0.40
CA GLU A 37 -20.87 18.73 -0.61
C GLU A 37 -19.53 19.00 -1.31
N VAL A 38 -18.50 18.24 -0.95
CA VAL A 38 -17.15 18.33 -1.53
C VAL A 38 -16.93 17.21 -2.54
N HIS A 39 -17.70 17.24 -3.64
CA HIS A 39 -17.64 16.23 -4.72
C HIS A 39 -16.23 15.97 -5.26
N ALA A 40 -15.36 16.99 -5.23
CA ALA A 40 -13.97 16.87 -5.66
C ALA A 40 -13.18 15.81 -4.89
N LEU A 41 -13.56 15.48 -3.64
CA LEU A 41 -12.93 14.41 -2.85
C LEU A 41 -13.13 13.01 -3.45
N ILE A 42 -14.20 12.78 -4.23
CA ILE A 42 -14.46 11.48 -4.87
C ILE A 42 -13.47 11.26 -6.01
N ILE A 43 -13.18 12.32 -6.79
CA ILE A 43 -12.30 12.26 -7.97
C ILE A 43 -10.84 12.47 -7.57
N PHE A 44 -10.57 13.17 -6.47
CA PHE A 44 -9.22 13.53 -6.04
C PHE A 44 -8.23 12.36 -6.01
N PRO A 45 -8.54 11.15 -5.49
CA PRO A 45 -7.60 10.03 -5.46
C PRO A 45 -7.03 9.63 -6.82
N VAL A 46 -7.74 9.90 -7.93
CA VAL A 46 -7.26 9.60 -9.29
C VAL A 46 -5.98 10.38 -9.61
N VAL A 47 -5.87 11.63 -9.15
CA VAL A 47 -4.71 12.50 -9.43
C VAL A 47 -3.39 11.96 -8.85
N PRO A 48 -3.27 11.65 -7.53
CA PRO A 48 -2.06 11.06 -6.99
C PRO A 48 -1.79 9.65 -7.51
N TYR A 49 -2.81 8.85 -7.87
CA TYR A 49 -2.58 7.56 -8.53
C TYR A 49 -1.97 7.71 -9.93
N PHE A 50 -2.45 8.69 -10.71
CA PHE A 50 -1.86 9.00 -12.00
C PHE A 50 -0.42 9.49 -11.87
N ALA A 51 -0.14 10.38 -10.90
CA ALA A 51 1.23 10.82 -10.61
C ALA A 51 2.14 9.64 -10.19
N LEU A 52 1.63 8.71 -9.38
CA LEU A 52 2.34 7.49 -9.00
C LEU A 52 2.60 6.58 -10.19
N ALA A 53 1.64 6.42 -11.11
CA ALA A 53 1.82 5.64 -12.32
C ALA A 53 2.97 6.20 -13.19
N ILE A 54 3.02 7.52 -13.36
CA ILE A 54 4.13 8.19 -14.06
C ILE A 54 5.47 7.88 -13.37
N ILE A 55 5.54 7.99 -12.05
CA ILE A 55 6.75 7.69 -11.28
C ILE A 55 7.16 6.23 -11.44
N TYR A 56 6.21 5.29 -11.41
CA TYR A 56 6.52 3.87 -11.64
C TYR A 56 7.02 3.60 -13.05
N MET A 57 6.52 4.30 -14.07
CA MET A 57 7.07 4.20 -15.43
C MET A 57 8.54 4.65 -15.47
N PHE A 58 8.86 5.81 -14.89
CA PHE A 58 10.24 6.28 -14.79
C PHE A 58 11.12 5.35 -13.97
N TRP A 59 10.59 4.86 -12.84
CA TRP A 59 11.28 3.93 -11.96
C TRP A 59 11.62 2.62 -12.68
N PHE A 60 10.66 2.06 -13.42
CA PHE A 60 10.86 0.82 -14.17
C PHE A 60 11.88 1.01 -15.29
N ALA A 61 11.83 2.14 -16.01
CA ALA A 61 12.85 2.47 -17.02
C ALA A 61 14.25 2.56 -16.38
N ALA A 62 14.39 3.28 -15.27
CA ALA A 62 15.66 3.38 -14.54
C ALA A 62 16.14 2.01 -14.02
N THR A 63 15.22 1.14 -13.58
CA THR A 63 15.54 -0.23 -13.19
C THR A 63 16.14 -1.02 -14.35
N LEU A 64 15.55 -0.94 -15.54
CA LEU A 64 16.08 -1.62 -16.74
C LEU A 64 17.49 -1.12 -17.10
N TYR A 65 17.72 0.19 -17.08
CA TYR A 65 19.06 0.75 -17.33
C TYR A 65 20.07 0.30 -16.28
N LEU A 66 19.67 0.24 -15.00
CA LEU A 66 20.54 -0.16 -13.90
C LEU A 66 20.92 -1.64 -13.97
N PHE A 67 20.01 -2.52 -14.39
CA PHE A 67 20.34 -3.93 -14.62
C PHE A 67 21.15 -4.14 -15.90
N SER A 68 20.99 -3.27 -16.91
CA SER A 68 21.76 -3.33 -18.16
C SER A 68 23.18 -2.81 -18.04
N SER A 69 23.55 -2.12 -16.94
CA SER A 69 24.88 -1.51 -16.78
C SER A 69 25.96 -2.50 -16.28
N GLY A 70 25.62 -3.78 -16.11
CA GLY A 70 26.58 -4.81 -15.75
C GLY A 70 27.61 -5.05 -16.86
N GLN A 71 28.87 -5.28 -16.48
CA GLN A 71 29.90 -5.62 -17.46
C GLN A 71 29.79 -7.10 -17.83
N VAL A 72 29.70 -7.39 -19.12
CA VAL A 72 29.71 -8.76 -19.63
C VAL A 72 31.16 -9.19 -19.77
N LEU A 73 31.61 -10.07 -18.89
CA LEU A 73 32.94 -10.65 -18.95
C LEU A 73 32.83 -12.08 -19.50
N GLN A 74 33.80 -12.42 -20.35
CA GLN A 74 33.96 -13.77 -20.86
C GLN A 74 34.55 -14.63 -19.75
N ASN A 75 33.88 -15.73 -19.41
CA ASN A 75 34.39 -16.69 -18.43
C ASN A 75 35.52 -17.53 -19.02
N ASP A 76 36.33 -18.14 -18.15
CA ASP A 76 37.42 -19.03 -18.55
C ASP A 76 36.92 -20.14 -19.49
N CYS A 77 37.53 -20.21 -20.67
CA CYS A 77 37.20 -21.14 -21.75
C CYS A 77 37.77 -22.54 -21.53
N ASN A 78 38.18 -22.88 -20.30
CA ASN A 78 38.79 -24.16 -19.96
C ASN A 78 37.77 -25.26 -19.63
N ALA A 79 36.47 -24.97 -19.78
CA ALA A 79 35.42 -25.97 -19.66
C ALA A 79 35.40 -26.84 -20.93
N GLU A 80 35.31 -28.16 -20.78
CA GLU A 80 35.01 -29.09 -21.87
C GLU A 80 33.60 -28.82 -22.41
N CYS A 81 33.47 -27.79 -23.23
CA CYS A 81 32.22 -27.41 -23.87
C CYS A 81 32.39 -27.38 -25.38
N CYS A 82 31.40 -27.94 -26.08
CA CYS A 82 31.30 -27.91 -27.53
C CYS A 82 29.98 -27.25 -27.91
N SER A 83 30.02 -26.29 -28.83
CA SER A 83 28.83 -25.64 -29.38
C SER A 83 28.72 -25.92 -30.88
N PHE A 84 27.49 -26.05 -31.39
CA PHE A 84 27.26 -26.28 -32.82
C PHE A 84 27.23 -24.95 -33.57
N ASP A 85 28.15 -24.74 -34.50
CA ASP A 85 28.19 -23.54 -35.33
C ASP A 85 27.28 -23.72 -36.54
N LEU A 86 26.16 -22.98 -36.57
CA LEU A 86 25.18 -23.02 -37.68
C LEU A 86 25.74 -22.50 -39.01
N LYS A 87 26.78 -21.65 -39.02
CA LYS A 87 27.39 -21.15 -40.26
C LYS A 87 28.33 -22.16 -40.88
N LEU A 88 29.07 -22.89 -40.06
CA LEU A 88 30.06 -23.88 -40.51
C LEU A 88 29.49 -25.31 -40.59
N GLY A 89 28.33 -25.58 -39.99
CA GLY A 89 27.71 -26.89 -39.95
C GLY A 89 28.55 -27.93 -39.19
N LYS A 90 29.39 -27.47 -38.25
CA LYS A 90 30.33 -28.30 -37.49
C LYS A 90 30.25 -27.98 -36.00
N VAL A 91 30.53 -28.98 -35.19
CA VAL A 91 30.71 -28.82 -33.75
C VAL A 91 32.08 -28.17 -33.52
N ASN A 92 32.09 -26.99 -32.91
CA ASN A 92 33.30 -26.30 -32.50
C ASN A 92 33.47 -26.44 -30.98
N CYS A 93 34.57 -27.07 -30.58
CA CYS A 93 34.97 -27.22 -29.18
C CYS A 93 36.08 -26.24 -28.78
N ASP A 94 36.67 -25.53 -29.76
CA ASP A 94 37.66 -24.51 -29.51
C ASP A 94 36.94 -23.19 -29.19
N SER A 95 37.14 -22.68 -27.97
CA SER A 95 36.56 -21.42 -27.47
C SER A 95 35.06 -21.45 -27.12
N CYS A 96 34.57 -22.53 -26.51
CA CYS A 96 33.27 -22.45 -25.82
C CYS A 96 33.42 -21.74 -24.47
N CYS A 97 33.10 -20.46 -24.43
CA CYS A 97 33.19 -19.62 -23.24
C CYS A 97 31.79 -19.11 -22.87
N GLY A 98 31.38 -19.34 -21.61
CA GLY A 98 30.19 -18.70 -21.07
C GLY A 98 30.41 -17.21 -20.86
N TYR A 99 29.34 -16.42 -20.88
CA TYR A 99 29.39 -15.02 -20.46
C TYR A 99 28.76 -14.90 -19.08
N SER A 100 29.44 -14.23 -18.15
CA SER A 100 28.85 -13.84 -16.88
C SER A 100 28.76 -12.31 -16.77
N VAL A 101 27.70 -11.85 -16.12
CA VAL A 101 27.50 -10.43 -15.87
C VAL A 101 28.10 -10.12 -14.51
N HIS A 102 29.21 -9.38 -14.51
CA HIS A 102 29.83 -8.88 -13.30
C HIS A 102 29.27 -7.50 -12.95
N TYR A 103 28.62 -7.43 -11.79
CA TYR A 103 28.16 -6.18 -11.21
C TYR A 103 29.22 -5.63 -10.25
N ALA A 104 29.62 -4.38 -10.46
CA ALA A 104 30.47 -3.69 -9.51
C ALA A 104 29.69 -3.44 -8.19
N PRO A 105 30.37 -3.40 -7.04
CA PRO A 105 29.72 -3.26 -5.73
C PRO A 105 28.88 -1.99 -5.59
N HIS A 106 29.25 -0.90 -6.28
CA HIS A 106 28.47 0.34 -6.30
C HIS A 106 27.11 0.18 -6.98
N ILE A 107 26.98 -0.74 -7.96
CA ILE A 107 25.71 -1.05 -8.62
C ILE A 107 24.76 -1.73 -7.63
N GLY A 108 25.27 -2.61 -6.77
CA GLY A 108 24.48 -3.25 -5.71
C GLY A 108 23.88 -2.23 -4.73
N ILE A 109 24.68 -1.25 -4.30
CA ILE A 109 24.20 -0.16 -3.42
C ILE A 109 23.17 0.71 -4.16
N ALA A 110 23.41 1.01 -5.43
CA ALA A 110 22.46 1.76 -6.26
C ALA A 110 21.11 1.04 -6.40
N ILE A 111 21.10 -0.29 -6.56
CA ILE A 111 19.86 -1.09 -6.60
C ILE A 111 19.09 -0.98 -5.29
N LEU A 112 19.76 -1.08 -4.14
CA LEU A 112 19.12 -0.94 -2.83
C LEU A 112 18.53 0.46 -2.63
N PHE A 113 19.29 1.49 -2.99
CA PHE A 113 18.83 2.88 -2.94
C PHE A 113 17.63 3.09 -3.88
N HIS A 114 17.66 2.51 -5.08
CA HIS A 114 16.58 2.61 -6.07
C HIS A 114 15.28 1.94 -5.60
N LEU A 115 15.38 0.75 -4.99
CA LEU A 115 14.25 0.05 -4.40
C LEU A 115 13.66 0.81 -3.21
N PHE A 116 14.52 1.26 -2.30
CA PHE A 116 14.10 2.06 -1.15
C PHE A 116 13.47 3.40 -1.59
N GLY A 117 14.06 4.05 -2.60
CA GLY A 117 13.57 5.29 -3.18
C GLY A 117 12.16 5.13 -3.76
N CYS A 118 11.85 4.00 -4.42
CA CYS A 118 10.50 3.68 -4.87
C CYS A 118 9.52 3.58 -3.71
N TYR A 119 9.89 2.81 -2.69
CA TYR A 119 9.05 2.61 -1.50
C TYR A 119 8.76 3.95 -0.81
N TRP A 120 9.79 4.77 -0.61
CA TRP A 120 9.65 6.10 -0.04
C TRP A 120 8.79 7.02 -0.91
N ALA A 121 8.99 7.05 -2.23
CA ALA A 121 8.17 7.83 -3.14
C ALA A 121 6.68 7.44 -3.02
N THR A 122 6.37 6.14 -3.02
CA THR A 122 5.00 5.65 -2.83
C THR A 122 4.40 6.15 -1.52
N GLN A 123 5.14 6.03 -0.41
CA GLN A 123 4.69 6.51 0.90
C GLN A 123 4.52 8.04 0.94
N PHE A 124 5.38 8.78 0.25
CA PHE A 124 5.29 10.23 0.14
C PHE A 124 4.02 10.68 -0.58
N PHE A 125 3.67 10.08 -1.72
CA PHE A 125 2.43 10.41 -2.44
C PHE A 125 1.18 10.01 -1.67
N ILE A 126 1.21 8.86 -0.99
CA ILE A 126 0.14 8.43 -0.08
C ILE A 126 -0.03 9.44 1.07
N ALA A 127 1.07 9.90 1.67
CA ALA A 127 1.06 10.89 2.74
C ALA A 127 0.52 12.23 2.25
N CYS A 128 0.96 12.70 1.08
CA CYS A 128 0.45 13.91 0.43
C CYS A 128 -1.06 13.83 0.21
N SER A 129 -1.55 12.72 -0.37
CA SER A 129 -2.97 12.47 -0.60
C SER A 129 -3.78 12.54 0.72
N SER A 130 -3.30 11.85 1.76
CA SER A 130 -3.90 11.88 3.10
C SER A 130 -3.96 13.29 3.68
N THR A 131 -2.88 14.08 3.57
CA THR A 131 -2.82 15.47 4.04
C THR A 131 -3.79 16.37 3.29
N VAL A 132 -3.94 16.22 1.96
CA VAL A 132 -4.91 17.02 1.18
C VAL A 132 -6.34 16.68 1.55
N ILE A 133 -6.68 15.39 1.66
CA ILE A 133 -8.01 14.94 2.06
C ILE A 133 -8.33 15.47 3.46
N ALA A 134 -7.43 15.26 4.42
CA ALA A 134 -7.60 15.76 5.79
C ALA A 134 -7.74 17.29 5.83
N GLY A 135 -6.95 18.02 5.05
CA GLY A 135 -7.00 19.48 4.96
C GLY A 135 -8.32 19.99 4.39
N SER A 136 -8.84 19.30 3.37
CA SER A 136 -10.10 19.64 2.70
C SER A 136 -11.29 19.41 3.63
N VAL A 137 -11.32 18.24 4.29
CA VAL A 137 -12.36 17.89 5.28
C VAL A 137 -12.31 18.84 6.47
N ALA A 138 -11.12 19.17 6.98
CA ALA A 138 -10.95 20.10 8.08
C ALA A 138 -11.41 21.51 7.72
N SER A 139 -11.03 22.01 6.54
CA SER A 139 -11.48 23.31 6.04
C SER A 139 -12.99 23.38 5.89
N TYR A 140 -13.63 22.31 5.38
CA TYR A 140 -15.09 22.24 5.32
C TYR A 140 -15.74 22.20 6.71
N TYR A 141 -15.26 21.32 7.59
CA TYR A 141 -15.82 21.11 8.92
C TYR A 141 -15.76 22.38 9.79
N TRP A 142 -14.65 23.10 9.76
CA TRP A 142 -14.45 24.29 10.58
C TRP A 142 -15.05 25.57 9.98
N ALA A 143 -15.45 25.57 8.71
CA ALA A 143 -16.01 26.76 8.07
C ALA A 143 -17.47 27.08 8.43
N ARG A 144 -18.14 26.25 9.26
CA ARG A 144 -19.45 26.52 9.90
C ARG A 144 -20.55 27.18 9.03
N GLY A 145 -20.56 26.97 7.72
CA GLY A 145 -21.56 27.54 6.80
C GLY A 145 -21.18 28.88 6.13
N GLU A 146 -19.96 29.38 6.32
CA GLU A 146 -19.43 30.56 5.62
C GLU A 146 -18.88 30.25 4.22
N ILE A 147 -18.88 28.97 3.82
CA ILE A 147 -18.55 28.57 2.45
C ILE A 147 -19.76 28.95 1.60
N SER A 148 -19.65 30.10 0.93
CA SER A 148 -20.52 30.46 -0.19
C SER A 148 -20.65 29.24 -1.11
N HIS A 149 -21.86 28.98 -1.61
CA HIS A 149 -22.19 27.85 -2.50
C HIS A 149 -21.31 27.73 -3.77
N ASP A 150 -20.39 28.66 -3.97
CA ASP A 150 -19.45 28.69 -5.08
C ASP A 150 -18.16 27.90 -4.76
N ILE A 151 -18.16 26.72 -5.38
CA ILE A 151 -17.03 25.93 -5.89
C ILE A 151 -16.52 24.81 -4.95
N PRO A 152 -17.15 23.61 -4.99
CA PRO A 152 -16.70 22.40 -4.28
C PRO A 152 -15.28 21.94 -4.65
N PHE A 153 -14.73 22.44 -5.76
CA PHE A 153 -13.36 22.17 -6.20
C PHE A 153 -12.31 23.02 -5.49
N HIS A 154 -12.71 24.19 -4.98
CA HIS A 154 -11.79 25.17 -4.40
C HIS A 154 -11.18 24.68 -3.08
N THR A 155 -11.92 23.91 -2.27
CA THR A 155 -11.43 23.39 -0.97
C THR A 155 -10.29 22.38 -1.15
N VAL A 156 -10.41 21.47 -2.12
CA VAL A 156 -9.37 20.48 -2.46
C VAL A 156 -8.16 21.16 -3.08
N VAL A 157 -8.37 22.05 -4.06
CA VAL A 157 -7.27 22.79 -4.70
C VAL A 157 -6.56 23.72 -3.70
N SER A 158 -7.29 24.39 -2.82
CA SER A 158 -6.74 25.22 -1.76
C SER A 158 -5.92 24.40 -0.77
N SER A 159 -6.42 23.22 -0.37
CA SER A 159 -5.68 22.29 0.50
C SER A 159 -4.42 21.75 -0.16
N LEU A 160 -4.48 21.44 -1.47
CA LEU A 160 -3.32 21.04 -2.26
C LEU A 160 -2.29 22.17 -2.35
N LYS A 161 -2.72 23.40 -2.60
CA LYS A 161 -1.85 24.59 -2.64
C LYS A 161 -1.19 24.83 -1.27
N ARG A 162 -1.93 24.67 -0.17
CA ARG A 162 -1.40 24.77 1.19
C ARG A 162 -0.35 23.69 1.48
N LEU A 163 -0.61 22.44 1.05
CA LEU A 163 0.36 21.35 1.15
C LEU A 163 1.65 21.70 0.41
N LEU A 164 1.55 22.06 -0.88
CA LEU A 164 2.71 22.33 -1.74
C LEU A 164 3.54 23.52 -1.23
N ARG A 165 2.89 24.55 -0.68
CA ARG A 165 3.57 25.77 -0.23
C ARG A 165 4.17 25.67 1.18
N TYR A 166 3.50 24.99 2.10
CA TYR A 166 3.84 25.08 3.54
C TYR A 166 4.16 23.75 4.20
N SER A 167 3.55 22.63 3.75
CA SER A 167 3.63 21.35 4.48
C SER A 167 4.45 20.28 3.76
N LEU A 168 4.87 20.50 2.53
CA LEU A 168 5.54 19.51 1.68
C LEU A 168 6.80 18.93 2.34
N GLY A 169 7.66 19.78 2.90
CA GLY A 169 8.89 19.34 3.59
C GLY A 169 8.62 18.49 4.83
N SER A 170 7.58 18.83 5.60
CA SER A 170 7.18 18.03 6.77
C SER A 170 6.58 16.68 6.36
N VAL A 171 5.80 16.65 5.27
CA VAL A 171 5.26 15.40 4.72
C VAL A 171 6.37 14.53 4.11
N ALA A 172 7.36 15.13 3.45
CA ALA A 172 8.55 14.43 2.95
C ALA A 172 9.37 13.80 4.07
N LEU A 173 9.68 14.57 5.12
CA LEU A 173 10.39 14.08 6.30
C LEU A 173 9.58 12.97 7.00
N GLY A 174 8.28 13.18 7.20
CA GLY A 174 7.42 12.20 7.83
C GLY A 174 7.35 10.89 7.06
N SER A 175 7.15 10.96 5.74
CA SER A 175 7.09 9.78 4.89
C SER A 175 8.43 9.05 4.84
N LEU A 176 9.56 9.76 4.87
CA LEU A 176 10.89 9.14 4.95
C LEU A 176 11.08 8.36 6.26
N VAL A 177 10.71 8.96 7.39
CA VAL A 177 10.80 8.31 8.71
C VAL A 177 9.88 7.09 8.77
N VAL A 178 8.61 7.23 8.37
CA VAL A 178 7.65 6.10 8.31
C VAL A 178 8.21 4.97 7.45
N SER A 179 8.66 5.30 6.24
CA SER A 179 9.15 4.32 5.26
C SER A 179 10.38 3.57 5.77
N SER A 180 11.32 4.29 6.39
CA SER A 180 12.54 3.70 6.94
C SER A 180 12.22 2.69 8.03
N VAL A 181 11.32 3.04 8.94
CA VAL A 181 10.92 2.20 10.07
C VAL A 181 10.15 0.96 9.59
N GLU A 182 9.24 1.12 8.63
CA GLU A 182 8.51 0.00 8.03
C GLU A 182 9.43 -0.95 7.26
N TRP A 183 10.39 -0.42 6.52
CA TRP A 183 11.35 -1.22 5.76
C TRP A 183 12.23 -2.05 6.69
N VAL A 184 12.78 -1.45 7.76
CA VAL A 184 13.54 -2.19 8.79
C VAL A 184 12.67 -3.25 9.46
N ARG A 185 11.40 -2.95 9.78
CA ARG A 185 10.46 -3.92 10.34
C ARG A 185 10.23 -5.11 9.40
N CYS A 186 10.07 -4.86 8.11
CA CYS A 186 9.92 -5.92 7.10
C CYS A 186 11.15 -6.83 7.05
N ILE A 187 12.36 -6.26 7.06
CA ILE A 187 13.62 -7.01 7.07
C ILE A 187 13.73 -7.87 8.34
N LEU A 188 13.52 -7.29 9.51
CA LEU A 188 13.58 -8.03 10.78
C LEU A 188 12.52 -9.14 10.86
N LYS A 189 11.31 -8.90 10.36
CA LYS A 189 10.24 -9.91 10.28
C LYS A 189 10.56 -11.00 9.27
N ALA A 190 11.22 -10.69 8.16
CA ALA A 190 11.70 -11.68 7.21
C ALA A 190 12.81 -12.55 7.80
N LEU A 191 13.81 -11.92 8.45
CA LEU A 191 14.90 -12.61 9.11
C LEU A 191 14.40 -13.55 10.22
N ARG A 192 13.47 -13.08 11.07
CA ARG A 192 12.84 -13.90 12.10
C ARG A 192 12.11 -15.11 11.52
N ARG A 193 11.42 -14.97 10.38
CA ARG A 193 10.73 -16.08 9.70
C ARG A 193 11.73 -17.11 9.16
N ARG A 194 12.87 -16.67 8.64
CA ARG A 194 13.94 -17.56 8.17
C ARG A 194 14.61 -18.30 9.32
N LEU A 195 14.93 -17.60 10.41
CA LEU A 195 15.55 -18.20 11.60
C LEU A 195 14.65 -19.23 12.28
N LYS A 196 13.35 -18.94 12.43
CA LYS A 196 12.38 -19.92 12.96
C LYS A 196 12.26 -21.19 12.11
N GLY A 197 12.57 -21.13 10.81
CA GLY A 197 12.60 -22.32 9.94
C GLY A 197 13.88 -23.15 10.07
N VAL A 198 14.94 -22.59 10.66
CA VAL A 198 16.26 -23.24 10.86
C VAL A 198 16.41 -23.77 12.29
N ASP A 199 15.77 -23.12 13.27
CA ASP A 199 15.75 -23.53 14.69
C ASP A 199 15.09 -24.92 14.92
N SER A 200 14.46 -25.52 13.90
CA SER A 200 13.98 -26.90 13.96
C SER A 200 15.10 -27.97 13.88
N THR A 201 16.35 -27.57 13.66
CA THR A 201 17.47 -28.52 13.43
C THR A 201 18.72 -28.32 14.30
N GLY A 202 18.70 -27.44 15.31
CA GLY A 202 19.77 -27.41 16.31
C GLY A 202 19.85 -26.12 17.11
N GLU A 203 19.71 -26.23 18.44
CA GLU A 203 19.86 -25.10 19.37
C GLU A 203 21.32 -24.60 19.40
N SER A 204 21.66 -23.67 18.52
CA SER A 204 22.92 -22.91 18.62
C SER A 204 22.74 -21.65 19.47
N ARG A 205 23.78 -21.31 20.25
CA ARG A 205 23.88 -20.07 21.06
C ARG A 205 23.62 -18.79 20.25
N LEU A 206 23.87 -18.84 18.93
CA LEU A 206 23.57 -17.79 17.96
C LEU A 206 22.08 -17.50 17.83
N GLY A 207 21.20 -18.51 17.87
CA GLY A 207 19.75 -18.32 17.78
C GLY A 207 19.19 -17.52 18.96
N LYS A 208 19.71 -17.76 20.18
CA LYS A 208 19.29 -17.05 21.41
C LYS A 208 19.72 -15.58 21.42
N THR A 209 20.95 -15.28 20.98
CA THR A 209 21.46 -13.89 20.91
C THR A 209 20.75 -13.07 19.82
N VAL A 210 20.51 -13.65 18.63
CA VAL A 210 19.81 -12.97 17.53
C VAL A 210 18.32 -12.80 17.84
N SER A 211 17.70 -13.75 18.55
CA SER A 211 16.32 -13.62 19.02
C SER A 211 16.19 -12.45 20.00
N SER A 212 17.08 -12.35 20.99
CA SER A 212 17.04 -11.28 22.01
C SER A 212 17.24 -9.87 21.43
N SER A 213 18.26 -9.68 20.58
CA SER A 213 18.49 -8.39 19.92
C SER A 213 17.33 -7.99 19.01
N SER A 214 16.72 -8.95 18.30
CA SER A 214 15.54 -8.69 17.48
C SER A 214 14.32 -8.26 18.30
N HIS A 215 14.16 -8.74 19.55
CA HIS A 215 13.09 -8.30 20.44
C HIS A 215 13.27 -6.85 20.90
N CYS A 216 14.50 -6.44 21.20
CA CYS A 216 14.82 -5.05 21.55
C CYS A 216 14.59 -4.11 20.34
N CYS A 217 15.14 -4.43 19.17
CA CYS A 217 14.93 -3.65 17.96
C CYS A 217 13.46 -3.56 17.55
N LEU A 218 12.70 -4.65 17.68
CA LEU A 218 11.25 -4.63 17.45
C LEU A 218 10.51 -3.76 18.46
N GLY A 219 10.95 -3.71 19.73
CA GLY A 219 10.43 -2.81 20.74
C GLY A 219 10.69 -1.34 20.41
N CYS A 220 11.91 -0.99 20.01
CA CYS A 220 12.27 0.36 19.56
C CYS A 220 11.51 0.77 18.30
N ILE A 221 11.32 -0.17 17.36
CA ILE A 221 10.52 0.03 16.16
C ILE A 221 9.04 0.19 16.52
N ASP A 222 8.49 -0.61 17.43
CA ASP A 222 7.10 -0.49 17.88
C ASP A 222 6.86 0.86 18.59
N TRP A 223 7.82 1.32 19.39
CA TRP A 223 7.80 2.65 20.00
C TRP A 223 7.91 3.76 18.95
N THR A 224 8.78 3.60 17.95
CA THR A 224 8.92 4.56 16.84
C THR A 224 7.67 4.58 15.98
N ILE A 225 7.01 3.44 15.73
CA ILE A 225 5.72 3.33 15.02
C ILE A 225 4.59 3.95 15.84
N LYS A 226 4.58 3.76 17.17
CA LYS A 226 3.65 4.44 18.07
C LYS A 226 3.86 5.96 18.07
N SER A 227 5.11 6.41 17.90
CA SER A 227 5.48 7.81 17.81
C SER A 227 5.21 8.41 16.43
N VAL A 228 5.39 7.65 15.36
CA VAL A 228 5.28 8.03 13.94
C VAL A 228 3.95 7.53 13.40
N ASN A 229 2.93 8.34 13.61
CA ASN A 229 1.57 7.97 13.30
C ASN A 229 1.15 8.53 11.93
N ARG A 230 0.47 7.73 11.10
CA ARG A 230 -0.18 8.22 9.88
C ARG A 230 -1.21 9.33 10.18
N ASN A 231 -1.72 9.37 11.41
CA ASN A 231 -2.56 10.46 11.94
C ASN A 231 -1.79 11.79 12.13
N ALA A 232 -0.46 11.79 12.16
CA ALA A 232 0.35 13.02 12.18
C ALA A 232 0.08 13.86 10.93
N TYR A 233 -0.12 13.25 9.77
CA TYR A 233 -0.46 13.95 8.52
C TYR A 233 -1.79 14.71 8.60
N ILE A 234 -2.75 14.19 9.37
CA ILE A 234 -4.02 14.86 9.66
C ILE A 234 -3.75 16.11 10.52
N VAL A 235 -2.94 15.97 11.57
CA VAL A 235 -2.57 17.10 12.43
C VAL A 235 -1.74 18.14 11.68
N ILE A 236 -0.85 17.75 10.76
CA ILE A 236 -0.14 18.67 9.86
C ILE A 236 -1.16 19.45 9.01
N ALA A 237 -2.13 18.76 8.42
CA ALA A 237 -3.14 19.39 7.57
C ALA A 237 -4.01 20.42 8.29
N VAL A 238 -4.30 20.17 9.58
CA VAL A 238 -5.16 21.01 10.44
C VAL A 238 -4.37 22.15 11.08
N THR A 239 -3.19 21.86 11.63
CA THR A 239 -2.44 22.81 12.48
C THR A 239 -1.30 23.51 11.75
N GLY A 240 -0.84 23.00 10.61
CA GLY A 240 0.31 23.53 9.88
C GLY A 240 1.67 23.32 10.58
N LYS A 241 1.73 22.55 11.67
CA LYS A 241 2.97 22.30 12.42
C LYS A 241 3.87 21.29 11.71
N GLY A 242 5.18 21.36 12.02
CA GLY A 242 6.16 20.40 11.52
C GLY A 242 5.90 18.96 11.99
N PHE A 243 6.45 17.98 11.25
CA PHE A 243 6.17 16.56 11.46
C PHE A 243 6.32 16.09 12.91
N CYS A 244 7.46 16.36 13.57
CA CYS A 244 7.70 15.89 14.94
C CYS A 244 6.65 16.42 15.93
N LYS A 245 6.32 17.73 15.86
CA LYS A 245 5.34 18.32 16.76
C LYS A 245 3.93 17.87 16.45
N ALA A 246 3.60 17.70 15.17
CA ALA A 246 2.31 17.15 14.75
C ALA A 246 2.15 15.69 15.19
N SER A 247 3.22 14.90 15.18
CA SER A 247 3.22 13.50 15.63
C SER A 247 3.00 13.38 17.13
N GLU A 248 3.70 14.19 17.94
CA GLU A 248 3.50 14.27 19.39
C GLU A 248 2.04 14.61 19.74
N LEU A 249 1.48 15.63 19.07
CA LEU A 249 0.08 16.03 19.25
C LEU A 249 -0.89 14.93 18.81
N ALA A 250 -0.64 14.28 17.68
CA ALA A 250 -1.48 13.18 17.19
C ALA A 250 -1.50 12.02 18.18
N THR A 251 -0.33 11.61 18.68
CA THR A 251 -0.21 10.52 19.64
C THR A 251 -0.86 10.87 20.98
N GLY A 252 -0.68 12.11 21.48
CA GLY A 252 -1.36 12.58 22.68
C GLY A 252 -2.89 12.57 22.55
N LEU A 253 -3.42 13.05 21.42
CA LEU A 253 -4.86 13.02 21.14
C LEU A 253 -5.42 11.59 21.12
N ILE A 254 -4.67 10.66 20.51
CA ILE A 254 -5.06 9.25 20.43
C ILE A 254 -5.03 8.58 21.79
N MET A 255 -3.97 8.81 22.59
CA MET A 255 -3.84 8.17 23.90
C MET A 255 -4.91 8.67 24.86
N ASN A 256 -5.18 9.98 24.87
CA ASN A 256 -6.18 10.60 25.75
C ASN A 256 -7.63 10.20 25.39
N ASN A 257 -7.87 9.77 24.15
CA ASN A 257 -9.22 9.42 23.66
C ASN A 257 -9.26 8.05 22.98
N ILE A 258 -8.44 7.10 23.44
CA ILE A 258 -8.20 5.83 22.74
C ILE A 258 -9.48 5.03 22.53
N LEU A 259 -10.38 5.01 23.51
CA LEU A 259 -11.65 4.30 23.41
C LEU A 259 -12.56 4.92 22.34
N ARG A 260 -12.61 6.25 22.27
CA ARG A 260 -13.45 6.95 21.29
C ARG A 260 -12.93 6.77 19.87
N ILE A 261 -11.62 6.93 19.68
CA ILE A 261 -10.97 6.79 18.37
C ILE A 261 -10.99 5.32 17.92
N GLY A 262 -10.72 4.39 18.83
CA GLY A 262 -10.79 2.95 18.57
C GLY A 262 -12.18 2.52 18.10
N LYS A 263 -13.26 2.99 18.75
CA LYS A 263 -14.63 2.72 18.30
C LYS A 263 -14.89 3.22 16.88
N VAL A 264 -14.47 4.44 16.54
CA VAL A 264 -14.63 5.00 15.19
C VAL A 264 -13.84 4.22 14.15
N ASN A 265 -12.61 3.80 14.46
CA ASN A 265 -11.78 3.01 13.54
C ASN A 265 -12.40 1.64 13.25
N VAL A 266 -12.84 0.92 14.29
CA VAL A 266 -13.52 -0.39 14.13
C VAL A 266 -14.78 -0.26 13.29
N ILE A 267 -15.59 0.78 13.53
CA ILE A 267 -16.78 1.06 12.72
C ILE A 267 -16.38 1.31 11.25
N GLY A 268 -15.35 2.11 11.01
CA GLY A 268 -14.82 2.37 9.67
C GLY A 268 -14.36 1.09 8.97
N ASP A 269 -13.61 0.23 9.66
CA ASP A 269 -13.12 -1.04 9.13
C ASP A 269 -14.28 -1.98 8.73
N VAL A 270 -15.33 -2.05 9.56
CA VAL A 270 -16.54 -2.84 9.25
C VAL A 270 -17.27 -2.29 8.03
N ILE A 271 -17.41 -0.96 7.91
CA ILE A 271 -18.07 -0.33 6.76
C ILE A 271 -17.28 -0.57 5.47
N LEU A 272 -15.95 -0.41 5.51
CA LEU A 272 -15.09 -0.68 4.37
C LEU A 272 -15.14 -2.15 3.95
N TYR A 273 -15.17 -3.07 4.92
CA TYR A 273 -15.33 -4.50 4.66
C TYR A 273 -16.66 -4.81 3.97
N LEU A 274 -17.77 -4.27 4.48
CA LEU A 274 -19.10 -4.42 3.86
C LEU A 274 -19.15 -3.80 2.46
N GLY A 275 -18.52 -2.64 2.25
CA GLY A 275 -18.40 -1.98 0.96
C GLY A 275 -17.66 -2.84 -0.07
N LYS A 276 -16.49 -3.38 0.29
CA LYS A 276 -15.71 -4.29 -0.56
C LYS A 276 -16.50 -5.55 -0.93
N LEU A 277 -17.21 -6.13 0.04
CA LEU A 277 -18.05 -7.32 -0.18
C LEU A 277 -19.23 -7.01 -1.10
N CYS A 278 -19.87 -5.85 -0.95
CA CYS A 278 -20.97 -5.42 -1.82
C CYS A 278 -20.51 -5.20 -3.27
N VAL A 279 -19.40 -4.50 -3.46
CA VAL A 279 -18.83 -4.23 -4.80
C VAL A 279 -18.35 -5.51 -5.47
N SER A 280 -17.68 -6.42 -4.73
CA SER A 280 -17.21 -7.69 -5.29
C SER A 280 -18.36 -8.62 -5.68
N LEU A 281 -19.42 -8.72 -4.88
CA LEU A 281 -20.59 -9.54 -5.22
C LEU A 281 -21.38 -8.94 -6.38
N SER A 282 -21.55 -7.62 -6.41
CA SER A 282 -22.26 -6.93 -7.50
C SER A 282 -21.51 -7.11 -8.82
N SER A 283 -20.20 -6.88 -8.83
CA SER A 283 -19.36 -7.08 -10.03
C SER A 283 -19.35 -8.53 -10.51
N ALA A 284 -19.31 -9.51 -9.60
CA ALA A 284 -19.44 -10.93 -9.93
C ALA A 284 -20.80 -11.26 -10.56
N LEU A 285 -21.88 -10.71 -10.01
CA LEU A 285 -23.25 -10.89 -10.53
C LEU A 285 -23.40 -10.26 -11.91
N PHE A 286 -22.91 -9.03 -12.11
CA PHE A 286 -22.92 -8.38 -13.43
C PHE A 286 -22.09 -9.16 -14.46
N ALA A 287 -20.90 -9.65 -14.08
CA ALA A 287 -20.07 -10.48 -14.93
C ALA A 287 -20.80 -11.78 -15.32
N PHE A 288 -21.47 -12.43 -14.37
CA PHE A 288 -22.25 -13.63 -14.62
C PHE A 288 -23.42 -13.38 -15.59
N LEU A 289 -24.22 -12.33 -15.35
CA LEU A 289 -25.35 -11.96 -16.22
C LEU A 289 -24.88 -11.59 -17.64
N MET A 290 -23.76 -10.88 -17.77
CA MET A 290 -23.18 -10.57 -19.07
C MET A 290 -22.76 -11.83 -19.82
N LEU A 291 -22.16 -12.80 -19.12
CA LEU A 291 -21.72 -14.07 -19.69
C LEU A 291 -22.87 -15.03 -20.01
N ASP A 292 -24.00 -14.93 -19.31
CA ASP A 292 -25.20 -15.74 -19.56
C ASP A 292 -25.99 -15.28 -20.81
N THR A 293 -25.66 -14.11 -21.36
CA THR A 293 -26.29 -13.60 -22.58
C THR A 293 -26.02 -14.53 -23.78
N HIS A 294 -27.04 -14.76 -24.63
CA HIS A 294 -27.01 -15.72 -25.76
C HIS A 294 -25.77 -15.60 -26.67
N LYS A 295 -25.23 -14.38 -26.82
CA LYS A 295 -24.01 -14.06 -27.58
C LYS A 295 -22.76 -14.81 -27.09
N TYR A 296 -22.65 -15.09 -25.79
CA TYR A 296 -21.50 -15.75 -25.18
C TYR A 296 -21.77 -17.21 -24.80
N ARG A 297 -23.06 -17.58 -24.69
CA ARG A 297 -23.51 -18.93 -24.35
C ARG A 297 -23.62 -19.87 -25.56
N SER A 298 -24.09 -19.37 -26.72
CA SER A 298 -24.48 -20.22 -27.85
C SER A 298 -23.91 -19.81 -29.23
N ALA A 299 -23.25 -18.65 -29.34
CA ALA A 299 -22.66 -18.20 -30.61
C ALA A 299 -21.24 -18.77 -30.83
N HIS A 300 -20.62 -18.44 -31.97
CA HIS A 300 -19.23 -18.82 -32.31
C HIS A 300 -18.18 -18.43 -31.25
N ASN A 301 -18.49 -17.48 -30.36
CA ASN A 301 -17.65 -17.05 -29.24
C ASN A 301 -18.00 -17.78 -27.93
N LYS A 302 -18.20 -19.10 -27.97
CA LYS A 302 -18.53 -19.91 -26.80
C LYS A 302 -17.35 -19.94 -25.82
N ILE A 303 -17.58 -19.51 -24.58
CA ILE A 303 -16.53 -19.49 -23.55
C ILE A 303 -16.49 -20.86 -22.84
N SER A 304 -15.31 -21.48 -22.75
CA SER A 304 -15.15 -22.81 -22.16
C SER A 304 -15.51 -22.89 -20.67
N SER A 305 -15.33 -21.79 -19.90
CA SER A 305 -15.78 -21.71 -18.51
C SER A 305 -16.10 -20.26 -18.11
N PRO A 306 -17.37 -19.93 -17.79
CA PRO A 306 -17.75 -18.61 -17.29
C PRO A 306 -17.30 -18.38 -15.84
N LEU A 307 -16.89 -19.43 -15.12
CA LEU A 307 -16.51 -19.36 -13.72
C LEU A 307 -15.20 -18.61 -13.50
N PHE A 308 -14.22 -18.77 -14.41
CA PHE A 308 -12.93 -18.09 -14.29
C PHE A 308 -13.03 -16.56 -14.40
N PRO A 309 -13.68 -15.99 -15.43
CA PRO A 309 -13.87 -14.54 -15.50
C PRO A 309 -14.69 -13.98 -14.33
N VAL A 310 -15.72 -14.69 -13.87
CA VAL A 310 -16.54 -14.25 -12.72
C VAL A 310 -15.71 -14.22 -11.44
N LEU A 311 -14.90 -15.25 -11.17
CA LEU A 311 -13.99 -15.27 -10.03
C LEU A 311 -12.92 -14.18 -10.13
N LEU A 312 -12.42 -13.89 -11.33
CA LEU A 312 -11.47 -12.80 -11.55
C LEU A 312 -12.12 -11.43 -11.26
N CYS A 313 -13.33 -11.19 -11.77
CA CYS A 313 -14.10 -9.98 -11.47
C CYS A 313 -14.39 -9.84 -9.97
N TRP A 314 -14.76 -10.93 -9.30
CA TRP A 314 -14.96 -10.96 -7.86
C TRP A 314 -13.70 -10.61 -7.08
N ALA A 315 -12.56 -11.22 -7.44
CA ALA A 315 -11.27 -10.97 -6.79
C ALA A 315 -10.82 -9.52 -7.00
N LEU A 316 -10.94 -8.99 -8.22
CA LEU A 316 -10.63 -7.60 -8.53
C LEU A 316 -11.56 -6.62 -7.82
N GLY A 317 -12.85 -6.93 -7.70
CA GLY A 317 -13.81 -6.09 -6.97
C GLY A 317 -13.61 -6.10 -5.44
N TYR A 318 -12.95 -7.13 -4.89
CA TYR A 318 -12.64 -7.23 -3.47
C TYR A 318 -11.34 -6.51 -3.07
N MET A 319 -10.36 -6.45 -3.98
CA MET A 319 -9.07 -5.79 -3.77
C MET A 319 -9.26 -4.29 -3.53
#